data_AF-A0A936AEJ8-F1
#
_entry.id   AF-A0A936AEJ8-F1
#
_cell.length_a   1.000
_cell.length_b   1.000
_cell.length_c   1.000
_cell.angle_alpha   90.00
_cell.angle_beta   90.00
_cell.angle_gamma   90.00
#
_symmetry.space_group_name_H-M   'P 1'
#
loop_
_entity.id
_entity.type
_entity.pdbx_description
1 polymer ?
#
loop_
_entity_poly.entity_id
_entity_poly.type
_entity_poly.pdbx_seq_one_letter_code
_entity_poly.pdbx_strand_id
1 'polypeptide(L)' 'MQQIDLIAIDQALQRLRALDVRLEQVFELRFFGGCTIEETAEVLELSTATVERDLRAARAFVAAQFQESV' A
#
# COMPACT_ATOMS: atom_id res chain seq x y z
N MET A 1 18.00 -16.00 3.38
CA MET A 1 16.94 -15.42 2.52
C MET A 1 15.82 -15.00 3.45
N GLN A 2 15.52 -13.70 3.55
CA GLN A 2 14.37 -13.29 4.38
C GLN A 2 13.11 -13.77 3.67
N GLN A 3 12.41 -14.70 4.31
CA GLN A 3 11.14 -15.21 3.84
C GLN A 3 10.14 -14.06 3.97
N ILE A 4 9.71 -13.51 2.83
CA ILE A 4 8.61 -12.55 2.81
C ILE A 4 7.38 -13.31 3.30
N ASP A 5 6.95 -13.00 4.52
CA ASP A 5 5.75 -13.59 5.08
C ASP A 5 4.53 -12.94 4.40
N LEU A 6 4.07 -13.61 3.34
CA LEU A 6 2.92 -13.20 2.56
C LEU A 6 1.67 -13.02 3.44
N ILE A 7 1.56 -13.80 4.53
CA ILE A 7 0.45 -13.72 5.48
C ILE A 7 0.54 -12.43 6.29
N ALA A 8 1.74 -12.06 6.75
CA ALA A 8 1.93 -10.81 7.47
C ALA A 8 1.66 -9.58 6.58
N ILE A 9 1.99 -9.65 5.29
CA ILE A 9 1.65 -8.59 4.33
C ILE A 9 0.14 -8.50 4.15
N ASP A 10 -0.54 -9.62 3.92
CA ASP A 10 -1.99 -9.66 3.78
C ASP A 10 -2.69 -9.05 5.00
N GLN A 11 -2.26 -9.42 6.22
CA GLN A 11 -2.79 -8.85 7.45
C GLN A 11 -2.53 -7.33 7.57
N ALA A 12 -1.34 -6.86 7.21
CA ALA A 12 -1.04 -5.43 7.21
C ALA A 12 -1.93 -4.67 6.21
N LEU A 13 -2.19 -5.24 5.03
CA LEU A 13 -3.08 -4.64 4.04
C LEU A 13 -4.54 -4.66 4.48
N GLN A 14 -5.01 -5.73 5.13
CA GLN A 14 -6.35 -5.75 5.72
C GLN A 14 -6.54 -4.66 6.79
N ARG A 15 -5.52 -4.41 7.62
CA ARG A 15 -5.55 -3.31 8.60
C ARG A 15 -5.48 -1.94 7.91
N LEU A 16 -4.67 -1.80 6.86
CA LEU A 16 -4.59 -0.58 6.07
C LEU A 16 -5.94 -0.26 5.42
N ARG A 17 -6.61 -1.26 4.84
CA ARG A 17 -7.94 -1.14 4.25
C ARG A 17 -9.00 -0.72 5.27
N ALA A 18 -8.93 -1.25 6.48
CA ALA A 18 -9.83 -0.87 7.57
C ALA A 18 -9.63 0.59 8.00
N LEU A 19 -8.41 1.12 7.87
CA LEU A 19 -8.08 2.51 8.16
C LEU A 19 -8.48 3.45 7.02
N ASP A 20 -8.04 3.13 5.80
CA ASP A 20 -8.31 3.89 4.59
C ASP A 20 -8.21 2.95 3.37
N VAL A 21 -9.36 2.65 2.78
CA VAL A 21 -9.48 1.81 1.58
C VAL A 21 -8.64 2.35 0.42
N ARG A 22 -8.52 3.68 0.28
CA ARG A 22 -7.76 4.27 -0.83
C ARG A 22 -6.27 4.02 -0.68
N LEU A 23 -5.74 4.02 0.54
CA LEU A 23 -4.33 3.71 0.79
C LEU A 23 -4.01 2.25 0.45
N GLU A 24 -4.92 1.32 0.76
CA GLU A 24 -4.77 -0.08 0.37
C GLU A 24 -4.82 -0.23 -1.16
N GLN A 25 -5.79 0.38 -1.84
CA GLN A 25 -5.89 0.34 -3.31
C GLN A 25 -4.64 0.91 -4.00
N VAL A 26 -4.13 2.05 -3.53
CA VAL A 26 -2.88 2.63 -4.05
C VAL A 26 -1.69 1.68 -3.85
N PHE A 27 -1.61 1.02 -2.69
CA PHE A 27 -0.56 0.06 -2.44
C PHE A 27 -0.71 -1.20 -3.32
N GLU A 28 -1.93 -1.72 -3.45
CA GLU A 28 -2.23 -2.91 -4.23
C GLU A 28 -1.88 -2.72 -5.70
N LEU A 29 -2.34 -1.62 -6.31
CA LEU A 29 -2.04 -1.29 -7.71
C LEU A 29 -0.53 -1.11 -7.94
N ARG A 30 0.18 -0.46 -7.01
CA ARG A 30 1.62 -0.16 -7.16
C ARG A 30 2.52 -1.37 -6.92
N PHE A 31 2.16 -2.25 -5.99
CA PHE A 31 3.02 -3.37 -5.59
C PHE A 31 2.59 -4.72 -6.18
N PHE A 32 1.28 -4.97 -6.31
CA PHE A 32 0.75 -6.23 -6.84
C PHE A 32 0.25 -6.08 -8.28
N GLY A 33 -0.39 -4.96 -8.61
CA GLY A 33 -0.84 -4.64 -9.97
C GLY A 33 0.28 -4.23 -10.91
N GLY A 34 1.45 -3.86 -10.39
CA GLY A 34 2.59 -3.38 -11.18
C GLY A 34 2.36 -2.05 -11.89
N CYS A 35 1.27 -1.34 -11.55
CA CYS A 35 0.92 -0.05 -12.15
C CYS A 35 1.94 1.02 -11.75
N THR A 36 2.19 1.97 -12.64
CA THR A 36 2.91 3.23 -12.39
C THR A 36 2.09 4.20 -11.53
N ILE A 37 2.67 5.34 -11.12
CA ILE A 37 1.93 6.36 -10.36
C ILE A 37 0.84 6.98 -11.25
N GLU A 38 1.18 7.22 -12.52
CA GLU A 38 0.32 7.80 -13.53
C GLU A 38 -0.87 6.86 -13.83
N GLU A 39 -0.60 5.57 -14.07
CA GLU A 39 -1.65 4.57 -14.28
C GLU A 39 -2.53 4.41 -13.03
N THR A 40 -1.93 4.42 -11.84
CA THR A 40 -2.70 4.34 -10.57
C THR A 40 -3.60 5.57 -10.41
N ALA A 41 -3.10 6.76 -10.77
CA ALA A 41 -3.86 8.00 -10.73
C ALA A 41 -5.04 7.97 -11.71
N GLU A 42 -4.83 7.43 -12.90
CA GLU A 42 -5.90 7.23 -13.89
C GLU A 42 -6.95 6.23 -13.41
N VAL A 43 -6.53 5.06 -12.91
CA VAL A 43 -7.43 4.00 -12.42
C VAL A 43 -8.29 4.46 -11.23
N LEU A 44 -7.72 5.26 -10.33
CA LEU A 44 -8.42 5.74 -9.14
C LEU A 44 -9.07 7.12 -9.31
N GLU A 45 -8.96 7.73 -10.50
CA GLU A 45 -9.44 9.09 -10.79
C GLU A 45 -8.88 10.15 -9.82
N LEU A 46 -7.57 10.06 -9.53
CA LEU A 46 -6.85 10.95 -8.61
C LEU A 46 -5.77 11.75 -9.35
N SER A 47 -5.21 12.75 -8.68
CA SER A 47 -3.97 13.38 -9.15
C SER A 47 -2.76 12.52 -8.81
N THR A 48 -1.72 12.56 -9.64
CA THR A 48 -0.43 11.88 -9.35
C THR A 48 0.16 12.31 -8.01
N ALA A 49 0.04 13.59 -7.64
CA ALA A 49 0.46 14.10 -6.34
C ALA A 49 -0.30 13.47 -5.17
N THR A 50 -1.60 13.20 -5.34
CA THR A 50 -2.41 12.47 -4.34
C THR A 50 -1.92 11.03 -4.21
N VAL A 51 -1.70 10.34 -5.33
CA VAL A 51 -1.19 8.97 -5.34
C VAL A 51 0.18 8.88 -4.68
N GLU A 52 1.10 9.81 -4.94
CA GLU A 52 2.40 9.86 -4.28
C GLU A 52 2.31 10.00 -2.76
N ARG A 53 1.42 10.90 -2.30
CA ARG A 53 1.18 11.13 -0.87
C ARG A 53 0.59 9.88 -0.22
N ASP A 54 -0.42 9.28 -0.85
CA ASP A 54 -1.11 8.10 -0.35
C ASP A 54 -0.16 6.90 -0.34
N LEU A 55 0.64 6.71 -1.38
CA LEU A 55 1.65 5.66 -1.43
C LEU A 55 2.72 5.82 -0.34
N ARG A 56 3.12 7.06 -0.02
CA ARG A 56 4.03 7.33 1.10
C ARG A 56 3.39 6.95 2.44
N ALA A 57 2.12 7.30 2.65
CA ALA A 57 1.39 6.95 3.87
C ALA A 57 1.22 5.43 4.00
N ALA A 58 0.78 4.76 2.93
CA ALA A 58 0.61 3.31 2.88
C ALA A 58 1.92 2.58 3.20
N ARG A 59 3.05 2.96 2.58
CA ARG A 59 4.36 2.37 2.90
C ARG A 59 4.78 2.58 4.35
N ALA A 60 4.56 3.78 4.90
CA ALA A 60 4.90 4.07 6.29
C ALA A 60 4.07 3.22 7.26
N PHE A 61 2.77 3.07 6.98
CA PHE A 61 1.89 2.21 7.76
C PHE A 61 2.34 0.75 7.72
N VAL A 62 2.54 0.20 6.51
CA VAL A 62 2.98 -1.19 6.34
C VAL A 62 4.31 -1.42 7.05
N ALA A 63 5.30 -0.54 6.86
CA ALA A 63 6.59 -0.63 7.55
C ALA A 63 6.44 -0.64 9.08
N ALA A 64 5.55 0.19 9.65
CA ALA A 64 5.30 0.19 11.09
C ALA A 64 4.73 -1.15 11.59
N GLN A 65 3.85 -1.80 10.82
CA GLN A 65 3.29 -3.12 11.18
C GLN A 65 4.35 -4.23 11.22
N PHE A 66 5.40 -4.13 10.40
CA PHE A 66 6.50 -5.10 10.40
C PHE A 66 7.57 -4.83 11.46
N GLN A 67 7.63 -3.62 12.01
CA GLN A 67 8.55 -3.29 13.12
C GLN A 67 8.00 -3.67 14.49
N GLU A 68 6.70 -3.97 14.59
CA GLU A 68 6.01 -4.28 15.85
C GLU A 68 6.04 -5.79 16.20
N SER A 69 6.66 -6.61 15.36
CA SER A 69 6.94 -8.03 15.66
C SER A 69 8.14 -8.16 16.61
N VAL A 70 7.94 -7.85 17.90
CA VAL A 70 8.84 -8.16 19.02
C VAL A 70 8.16 -9.14 19.98
#